data_AF-A0A942PN89-F1
#
_entry.id   AF-A0A942PN89-F1
#
_cell.length_a   1.000
_cell.length_b   1.000
_cell.length_c   1.000
_cell.angle_alpha   90.00
_cell.angle_beta   90.00
_cell.angle_gamma   90.00
#
_symmetry.space_group_name_H-M   'P 1'
#
loop_
_entity.id
_entity.type
_entity.pdbx_description
1 polymer ?
#
loop_
_entity_poly.entity_id
_entity_poly.type
_entity_poly.pdbx_seq_one_letter_code
_entity_poly.pdbx_strand_id
1 'polypeptide(L)'
;MKDQISALIRNAASFSEKEHQVYPSAFDVFGIGISSRYGKCDEIVQMLLFAQAAASSAVAHYVKEIDYDSKASICAFKLVESVVEGSEIEHELFAIAQRTISHFFWFDEEYFDDGTSGA
;
A
#
# COMPACT_ATOMS: atom_id res chain seq x y z
N MET A 1 6.00 -29.09 -13.08
CA MET A 1 6.08 -27.61 -12.98
C MET A 1 4.71 -26.95 -13.16
N LYS A 2 3.98 -27.23 -14.26
CA LYS A 2 2.58 -26.75 -14.44
C LYS A 2 1.65 -27.14 -13.29
N ASP A 3 1.77 -28.36 -12.76
CA ASP A 3 0.91 -28.85 -11.67
C ASP A 3 1.11 -28.11 -10.34
N GLN A 4 2.33 -27.65 -10.07
CA GLN A 4 2.62 -26.87 -8.86
C GLN A 4 2.13 -25.43 -8.99
N ILE A 5 2.25 -24.82 -10.16
CA ILE A 5 1.68 -23.50 -10.44
C ILE A 5 0.15 -23.54 -10.32
N SER A 6 -0.49 -24.57 -10.87
CA SER A 6 -1.94 -24.75 -10.72
C SER A 6 -2.38 -25.04 -9.28
N ALA A 7 -1.55 -25.71 -8.47
CA ALA A 7 -1.82 -25.92 -7.04
C ALA A 7 -1.68 -24.62 -6.24
N LEU A 8 -0.68 -23.79 -6.54
CA LEU A 8 -0.48 -22.49 -5.90
C LEU A 8 -1.65 -21.53 -6.20
N ILE A 9 -2.13 -21.49 -7.45
CA ILE A 9 -3.29 -20.68 -7.83
C ILE A 9 -4.57 -21.15 -7.12
N ARG A 10 -4.76 -22.47 -6.98
CA ARG A 10 -5.90 -23.03 -6.20
C ARG A 10 -5.79 -22.71 -4.71
N ASN A 11 -4.59 -22.73 -4.14
CA ASN A 11 -4.37 -22.36 -2.75
C ASN A 11 -4.61 -20.86 -2.52
N ALA A 12 -4.20 -20.00 -3.45
CA ALA A 12 -4.50 -18.56 -3.40
C ALA A 12 -6.01 -18.27 -3.33
N ALA A 13 -6.82 -19.06 -4.04
CA ALA A 13 -8.29 -18.98 -4.01
C ALA A 13 -8.95 -19.59 -2.74
N SER A 14 -8.16 -20.21 -1.85
CA SER A 14 -8.66 -20.95 -0.67
C SER A 14 -8.39 -20.26 0.67
N PHE A 15 -7.66 -19.13 0.67
CA PHE A 15 -7.41 -18.39 1.89
C PHE A 15 -8.71 -17.77 2.42
N SER A 16 -9.01 -18.04 3.68
CA SER A 16 -10.05 -17.32 4.40
C SER A 16 -9.65 -15.85 4.58
N GLU A 17 -10.64 -14.99 4.85
CA GLU A 17 -10.41 -13.54 4.91
C GLU A 17 -9.32 -13.12 5.91
N LYS A 18 -9.12 -13.87 7.00
CA LYS A 18 -8.14 -13.53 8.06
C LYS A 18 -6.80 -14.24 7.94
N GLU A 19 -6.66 -15.19 7.02
CA GLU A 19 -5.40 -15.92 6.87
C GLU A 19 -4.34 -15.06 6.19
N HIS A 20 -3.14 -15.12 6.77
CA HIS A 20 -1.95 -14.50 6.21
C HIS A 20 -1.50 -15.21 4.95
N GLN A 21 -1.26 -14.43 3.90
CA GLN A 21 -0.71 -14.91 2.63
C GLN A 21 0.80 -14.65 2.54
N VAL A 22 1.27 -13.57 3.19
CA VAL A 22 2.68 -13.15 3.22
C VAL A 22 3.19 -13.13 4.66
N TYR A 23 4.40 -13.64 4.87
CA TYR A 23 5.14 -13.54 6.12
C TYR A 23 6.62 -13.20 5.84
N PRO A 24 7.20 -12.16 6.46
CA PRO A 24 6.57 -11.24 7.42
C PRO A 24 5.52 -10.33 6.76
N SER A 25 4.49 -9.94 7.51
CA SER A 25 3.44 -9.00 7.08
C SER A 25 3.68 -7.57 7.55
N ALA A 26 4.78 -7.33 8.29
CA ALA A 26 5.24 -6.01 8.69
C ALA A 26 6.77 -5.96 8.61
N PHE A 27 7.31 -4.95 7.92
CA PHE A 27 8.74 -4.77 7.71
C PHE A 27 9.04 -3.38 7.13
N ASP A 28 10.32 -2.98 7.15
CA ASP A 28 10.77 -1.71 6.58
C ASP A 28 11.20 -1.85 5.11
N VAL A 29 10.83 -0.87 4.29
CA VAL A 29 11.19 -0.80 2.87
C VAL A 29 11.44 0.66 2.47
N PHE A 30 12.62 0.94 1.90
CA PHE A 30 13.07 2.31 1.57
C PHE A 30 13.01 3.32 2.74
N GLY A 31 13.12 2.85 3.99
CA GLY A 31 13.01 3.69 5.19
C GLY A 31 11.58 3.99 5.63
N ILE A 32 10.59 3.35 5.00
CA ILE A 32 9.17 3.41 5.35
C ILE A 32 8.77 2.09 6.00
N GLY A 33 8.17 2.13 7.19
CA GLY A 33 7.57 0.94 7.80
C GLY A 33 6.27 0.59 7.09
N ILE A 34 6.10 -0.65 6.65
CA ILE A 34 4.83 -1.11 6.07
C ILE A 34 4.23 -2.23 6.91
N SER A 35 2.91 -2.26 7.03
CA SER A 35 2.21 -3.37 7.70
C SER A 35 0.83 -3.66 7.09
N SER A 36 0.48 -4.94 7.00
CA SER A 36 -0.86 -5.39 6.60
C SER A 36 -1.43 -6.29 7.70
N ARG A 37 -2.63 -5.94 8.18
CA ARG A 37 -3.30 -6.62 9.32
C ARG A 37 -3.44 -8.13 9.11
N TYR A 38 -3.80 -8.56 7.91
CA TYR A 38 -3.93 -9.97 7.55
C TYR A 38 -2.88 -10.40 6.53
N GLY A 39 -1.80 -9.65 6.33
CA GLY A 39 -0.70 -10.00 5.43
C GLY A 39 -1.15 -10.43 4.05
N LYS A 40 -2.11 -9.72 3.45
CA LYS A 40 -2.61 -10.05 2.10
C LYS A 40 -1.59 -9.63 1.05
N CYS A 41 -1.44 -10.44 0.02
CA CYS A 41 -0.39 -10.26 -0.98
C CYS A 41 -0.58 -8.96 -1.77
N ASP A 42 -1.80 -8.68 -2.21
CA ASP A 42 -2.19 -7.48 -2.95
C ASP A 42 -2.00 -6.20 -2.12
N GLU A 43 -2.39 -6.20 -0.85
CA GLU A 43 -2.16 -5.08 0.08
C GLU A 43 -0.67 -4.77 0.23
N ILE A 44 0.16 -5.80 0.45
CA ILE A 44 1.62 -5.66 0.56
C ILE A 44 2.20 -5.13 -0.76
N VAL A 45 1.74 -5.63 -1.91
CA VAL A 45 2.20 -5.17 -3.23
C VAL A 45 1.88 -3.68 -3.43
N GLN A 46 0.68 -3.23 -3.08
CA GLN A 46 0.30 -1.82 -3.17
C GLN A 46 1.26 -0.93 -2.34
N MET A 47 1.48 -1.29 -1.07
CA MET A 47 2.39 -0.54 -0.19
C MET A 47 3.84 -0.56 -0.69
N LEU A 48 4.31 -1.68 -1.26
CA LEU A 48 5.63 -1.78 -1.87
C LEU A 48 5.78 -0.90 -3.12
N LEU A 49 4.75 -0.85 -3.97
CA LEU A 49 4.72 0.02 -5.15
C LEU A 49 4.75 1.49 -4.75
N PHE A 50 3.96 1.87 -3.73
CA PHE A 50 4.01 3.21 -3.15
C PHE A 50 5.42 3.55 -2.66
N ALA A 51 6.02 2.69 -1.85
CA ALA A 51 7.33 2.96 -1.24
C ALA A 51 8.43 3.08 -2.31
N GLN A 52 8.41 2.24 -3.34
CA GLN A 52 9.32 2.32 -4.47
C GLN A 52 9.16 3.64 -5.24
N ALA A 53 7.91 4.04 -5.50
CA ALA A 53 7.57 5.29 -6.17
C ALA A 53 8.01 6.52 -5.37
N ALA A 54 7.74 6.56 -4.06
CA ALA A 54 8.16 7.63 -3.17
C ALA A 54 9.69 7.73 -3.07
N ALA A 55 10.40 6.60 -3.07
CA ALA A 55 11.86 6.59 -3.10
C ALA A 55 12.40 7.14 -4.42
N SER A 56 11.77 6.78 -5.54
CA SER A 56 12.15 7.25 -6.88
C SER A 56 11.91 8.76 -7.06
N SER A 57 10.86 9.31 -6.44
CA SER A 57 10.57 10.75 -6.40
C SER A 57 11.35 11.50 -5.31
N ALA A 58 12.25 10.85 -4.57
CA ALA A 58 13.01 11.42 -3.46
C ALA A 58 12.14 12.06 -2.35
N VAL A 59 10.96 11.47 -2.10
CA VAL A 59 10.02 11.89 -1.04
C VAL A 59 9.75 10.81 0.02
N ALA A 60 10.36 9.63 -0.10
CA ALA A 60 10.15 8.52 0.85
C ALA A 60 10.41 8.90 2.32
N HIS A 61 11.40 9.75 2.60
CA HIS A 61 11.74 10.17 3.97
C HIS A 61 10.67 11.03 4.65
N TYR A 62 9.64 11.47 3.90
CA TYR A 62 8.48 12.17 4.45
C TYR A 62 7.37 11.22 4.95
N VAL A 63 7.52 9.91 4.74
CA VAL A 63 6.57 8.89 5.17
C VAL A 63 7.23 8.01 6.22
N LYS A 64 6.64 7.92 7.41
CA LYS A 64 7.15 7.07 8.49
C LYS A 64 6.61 5.65 8.33
N GLU A 65 5.29 5.53 8.22
CA GLU A 65 4.58 4.25 8.20
C GLU A 65 3.43 4.28 7.20
N ILE A 66 3.13 3.10 6.65
CA ILE A 66 1.96 2.81 5.81
C ILE A 66 1.31 1.54 6.33
N ASP A 67 0.04 1.62 6.70
CA ASP A 67 -0.68 0.52 7.31
C ASP A 67 -1.95 0.19 6.52
N TYR A 68 -2.13 -1.08 6.18
CA TYR A 68 -3.32 -1.57 5.50
C TYR A 68 -4.24 -2.31 6.49
N ASP A 69 -5.44 -1.78 6.73
CA ASP A 69 -6.49 -2.50 7.47
C ASP A 69 -7.28 -3.37 6.50
N SER A 70 -6.85 -4.62 6.38
CA SER A 70 -7.50 -5.65 5.55
C SER A 70 -8.99 -5.85 5.84
N LYS A 71 -9.49 -5.46 7.01
CA LYS A 71 -10.92 -5.57 7.34
C LYS A 71 -11.74 -4.44 6.72
N ALA A 72 -11.19 -3.22 6.70
CA ALA A 72 -11.83 -2.06 6.08
C ALA A 72 -11.41 -1.89 4.61
N SER A 73 -10.47 -2.71 4.14
CA SER A 73 -9.87 -2.64 2.80
C SER A 73 -9.30 -1.26 2.50
N ILE A 74 -8.71 -0.60 3.51
CA ILE A 74 -8.22 0.79 3.41
C ILE A 74 -6.80 0.91 3.95
N CYS A 75 -6.01 1.74 3.28
CA CYS A 75 -4.65 2.09 3.65
C CYS A 75 -4.60 3.43 4.39
N ALA A 76 -3.71 3.57 5.36
CA ALA A 76 -3.46 4.81 6.08
C ALA A 76 -1.96 5.16 6.06
N PHE A 77 -1.67 6.46 6.05
CA PHE A 77 -0.31 6.99 6.02
C PHE A 77 0.02 7.74 7.29
N LYS A 78 1.21 7.51 7.82
CA LYS A 78 1.79 8.31 8.89
C LYS A 78 2.92 9.15 8.33
N LEU A 79 2.63 10.42 8.08
CA LEU A 79 3.57 11.36 7.51
C LEU A 79 4.44 12.00 8.61
N VAL A 80 5.59 12.56 8.22
CA VAL A 80 6.36 13.44 9.10
C VAL A 80 5.66 14.79 9.25
N GLU A 81 5.88 15.48 10.37
CA GLU A 81 5.18 16.73 10.72
C GLU A 81 5.43 17.88 9.73
N SER A 82 6.49 17.81 8.93
CA SER A 82 6.79 18.82 7.91
C SER A 82 5.93 18.70 6.65
N VAL A 83 5.18 17.62 6.48
CA VAL A 83 4.24 17.48 5.36
C VAL A 83 2.97 18.24 5.74
N VAL A 84 2.68 19.29 4.98
CA VAL A 84 1.52 20.15 5.18
C VAL A 84 0.57 19.96 4.01
N GLU A 85 -0.72 19.90 4.29
CA GLU A 85 -1.77 19.86 3.27
C GLU A 85 -1.64 21.02 2.28
N GLY A 86 -1.67 20.71 0.98
CA GLY A 86 -1.50 21.68 -0.11
C GLY A 86 -0.04 22.03 -0.43
N SER A 87 0.94 21.43 0.26
CA SER A 87 2.36 21.60 -0.07
C SER A 87 2.76 20.77 -1.29
N GLU A 88 3.83 21.16 -1.98
CA GLU A 88 4.35 20.40 -3.13
C GLU A 88 4.72 18.96 -2.76
N ILE A 89 5.27 18.75 -1.56
CA ILE A 89 5.61 17.41 -1.05
C ILE A 89 4.34 16.58 -0.84
N GLU A 90 3.31 17.18 -0.27
CA GLU A 90 2.04 16.50 -0.04
C GLU A 90 1.38 16.11 -1.36
N HIS A 91 1.29 17.04 -2.33
CA HIS A 91 0.75 16.74 -3.66
C HIS A 91 1.50 15.61 -4.37
N GLU A 92 2.83 15.58 -4.27
CA GLU A 92 3.63 14.49 -4.86
C GLU A 92 3.32 13.15 -4.19
N LEU A 93 3.27 13.10 -2.85
CA LEU A 93 2.92 11.87 -2.13
C LEU A 93 1.49 11.42 -2.43
N PHE A 94 0.55 12.36 -2.53
CA PHE A 94 -0.85 12.09 -2.88
C PHE A 94 -0.96 11.51 -4.30
N ALA A 95 -0.30 12.12 -5.28
CA ALA A 95 -0.27 11.60 -6.66
C ALA A 95 0.33 10.18 -6.71
N ILE A 96 1.32 9.88 -5.86
CA ILE A 96 1.87 8.53 -5.73
C ILE A 96 0.86 7.57 -5.11
N ALA A 97 0.14 7.98 -4.06
CA ALA A 97 -0.92 7.18 -3.44
C ALA A 97 -1.99 6.82 -4.47
N GLN A 98 -2.49 7.81 -5.23
CA GLN A 98 -3.52 7.60 -6.25
C GLN A 98 -3.15 6.57 -7.32
N ARG A 99 -1.87 6.48 -7.72
CA ARG A 99 -1.43 5.52 -8.75
C ARG A 99 -1.03 4.15 -8.22
N THR A 100 -0.91 3.97 -6.89
CA THR A 100 -0.35 2.74 -6.29
C THR A 100 -1.26 2.07 -5.28
N ILE A 101 -2.13 2.82 -4.63
CA ILE A 101 -3.02 2.35 -3.57
C ILE A 101 -4.46 2.51 -4.02
N SER A 102 -5.21 1.41 -4.06
CA SER A 102 -6.59 1.40 -4.57
C SER A 102 -7.59 2.08 -3.64
N HIS A 103 -7.30 2.12 -2.33
CA HIS A 103 -8.19 2.71 -1.35
C HIS A 103 -7.40 3.20 -0.13
N PHE A 104 -7.47 4.49 0.18
CA PHE A 104 -6.71 5.08 1.27
C PHE A 104 -7.37 6.29 1.93
N PHE A 105 -7.01 6.52 3.20
CA PHE A 105 -7.24 7.79 3.88
C PHE A 105 -6.10 8.76 3.60
N TRP A 106 -6.48 10.00 3.27
CA TRP A 106 -5.56 11.11 3.11
C TRP A 106 -6.08 12.30 3.89
N PHE A 107 -5.36 12.66 4.96
CA PHE A 107 -5.84 13.58 5.99
C PHE A 107 -7.23 13.16 6.50
N ASP A 108 -8.25 14.00 6.27
CA ASP A 108 -9.62 13.79 6.74
C ASP A 108 -10.55 13.21 5.66
N GLU A 109 -10.00 12.78 4.51
CA GLU A 109 -10.76 12.33 3.34
C GLU A 109 -10.38 10.91 2.89
N GLU A 110 -11.35 10.21 2.30
CA GLU A 110 -11.24 8.83 1.80
C GLU A 110 -11.20 8.83 0.27
N TYR A 111 -10.22 8.13 -0.31
CA TYR A 111 -9.93 8.13 -1.74
C TYR A 111 -9.93 6.72 -2.31
N PHE A 112 -10.60 6.52 -3.43
CA PHE A 112 -10.66 5.27 -4.17
C PHE A 112 -10.05 5.44 -5.56
N ASP A 113 -9.32 4.42 -6.03
CA ASP A 113 -8.99 4.31 -7.45
C ASP A 113 -10.29 4.06 -8.23
N ASP A 114 -10.70 5.07 -9.00
CA ASP A 114 -11.90 5.01 -9.84
C ASP A 114 -11.65 4.32 -11.18
N GLY A 115 -10.41 3.88 -11.45
CA GLY A 115 -10.02 3.22 -12.70
C GLY A 115 -10.09 4.13 -13.93
N THR A 116 -10.28 5.45 -13.78
CA THR A 116 -10.41 6.40 -14.89
C THR A 116 -9.13 7.16 -15.22
N SER A 117 -8.07 7.00 -14.43
CA SER A 117 -6.78 7.65 -14.63
C SER A 117 -5.88 6.84 -15.57
N GLY A 118 -6.35 6.61 -16.79
CA GLY A 118 -5.65 5.88 -17.84
C GLY A 118 -6.02 6.41 -19.23
N ALA A 119 -5.61 7.65 -19.53
CA ALA A 119 -5.57 8.22 -20.88
C ALA A 119 -4.41 9.22 -21.01
#